data_AF-A0A949ZKR3-F1
#
_entry.id   AF-A0A949ZKR3-F1
#
_cell.length_a   1.000
_cell.length_b   1.000
_cell.length_c   1.000
_cell.angle_alpha   90.00
_cell.angle_beta   90.00
_cell.angle_gamma   90.00
#
_symmetry.space_group_name_H-M   'P 1'
#
loop_
_entity.id
_entity.type
_entity.pdbx_description
1 polymer ?
#
loop_
_entity_poly.entity_id
_entity_poly.type
_entity_poly.pdbx_seq_one_letter_code
_entity_poly.pdbx_strand_id
1 'polypeptide(L)'
;MARSAPARRRPARRRAVPAKRGRISVAGRRAPATRRAPLLSPDLRREISGVGSIGLGLLIGAVLLMPGGGAVAGPLHDWLFGALGVGAWLAVIGLIVTGGRLCLTSEWGAGTIAATGCGLTVLALLGLLGLAAPASAGALGRWIGPGIGTGLGRAGATALLIAFTAIGLVMATELRVGPVLRAAAEWLTAARERTAAPDPEEPGWPRPPAPGPR
;
A
#
# COMPACT_ATOMS: atom_id res chain seq x y z
N MET A 1 -51.33 -65.32 43.09
CA MET A 1 -50.76 -65.49 41.73
C MET A 1 -49.46 -66.27 41.82
N ALA A 2 -49.19 -67.08 40.78
CA ALA A 2 -48.13 -68.08 40.54
C ALA A 2 -46.78 -67.86 41.27
N ARG A 3 -46.24 -68.86 41.99
CA ARG A 3 -45.61 -70.15 41.59
C ARG A 3 -44.21 -70.02 40.94
N SER A 4 -43.25 -70.66 41.61
CA SER A 4 -42.11 -71.42 41.08
C SER A 4 -40.73 -70.74 40.98
N ALA A 5 -39.86 -71.13 41.92
CA ALA A 5 -38.42 -71.34 41.74
C ALA A 5 -38.16 -72.46 40.66
N PRO A 6 -36.94 -72.78 40.15
CA PRO A 6 -35.65 -72.70 40.86
C PRO A 6 -34.35 -72.56 40.02
N ALA A 7 -33.22 -72.61 40.75
CA ALA A 7 -31.99 -73.35 40.43
C ALA A 7 -31.01 -72.89 39.33
N ARG A 8 -29.77 -72.70 39.83
CA ARG A 8 -28.51 -73.37 39.41
C ARG A 8 -27.70 -72.85 38.20
N ARG A 9 -26.40 -72.81 38.51
CA ARG A 9 -25.21 -73.24 37.74
C ARG A 9 -24.49 -72.22 36.84
N ARG A 10 -23.33 -71.78 37.37
CA ARG A 10 -21.97 -71.77 36.74
C ARG A 10 -21.86 -72.59 35.42
N PRO A 11 -20.96 -72.27 34.46
CA PRO A 11 -19.56 -71.95 34.77
C PRO A 11 -18.81 -70.98 33.83
N ALA A 12 -17.62 -70.62 34.34
CA ALA A 12 -16.38 -70.27 33.64
C ALA A 12 -16.21 -70.84 32.23
N ARG A 13 -15.62 -70.04 31.32
CA ARG A 13 -14.24 -70.26 30.81
C ARG A 13 -13.94 -69.42 29.56
N ARG A 14 -12.76 -68.79 29.62
CA ARG A 14 -11.67 -68.82 28.62
C ARG A 14 -12.04 -68.68 27.14
N ARG A 15 -11.46 -67.66 26.51
CA ARG A 15 -10.70 -67.71 25.25
C ARG A 15 -10.16 -66.29 25.01
N ALA A 16 -8.97 -66.02 24.52
CA ALA A 16 -7.75 -66.77 24.31
C ALA A 16 -6.68 -65.69 24.07
N VAL A 17 -5.54 -65.79 24.73
CA VAL A 17 -4.26 -65.22 24.26
C VAL A 17 -3.78 -66.22 23.20
N PRO A 18 -3.26 -65.84 22.01
CA PRO A 18 -1.80 -65.63 21.92
C PRO A 18 -1.22 -64.80 20.76
N ALA A 19 0.04 -64.44 21.00
CA ALA A 19 1.17 -64.40 20.06
C ALA A 19 1.34 -63.21 19.09
N LYS A 20 2.13 -62.24 19.56
CA LYS A 20 3.53 -62.06 19.14
C LYS A 20 3.84 -62.27 17.65
N ARG A 21 3.97 -61.17 16.89
CA ARG A 21 5.09 -60.94 15.94
C ARG A 21 5.05 -59.52 15.37
N GLY A 22 6.23 -58.90 15.29
CA GLY A 22 6.44 -57.68 14.52
C GLY A 22 6.77 -56.45 15.35
N ARG A 23 7.97 -56.41 15.99
CA ARG A 23 8.66 -55.13 16.18
C ARG A 23 9.00 -54.62 14.79
N ILE A 24 8.20 -53.69 14.27
CA ILE A 24 8.59 -52.89 13.11
C ILE A 24 9.50 -51.80 13.65
N SER A 25 10.76 -51.89 13.25
CA SER A 25 11.81 -50.90 13.47
C SER A 25 11.37 -49.54 12.95
N VAL A 26 11.57 -48.54 13.80
CA VAL A 26 11.46 -47.11 13.52
C VAL A 26 12.50 -46.70 12.49
N ALA A 27 12.09 -46.20 11.31
CA ALA A 27 12.83 -45.27 10.44
C ALA A 27 11.96 -44.94 9.21
N GLY A 28 11.61 -43.71 8.85
CA GLY A 28 11.93 -42.44 9.46
C GLY A 28 10.69 -41.55 9.48
N ARG A 29 10.38 -41.00 10.66
CA ARG A 29 9.86 -39.64 10.68
C ARG A 29 10.94 -38.81 10.00
N ARG A 30 10.67 -38.36 8.77
CA ARG A 30 11.41 -37.24 8.19
C ARG A 30 11.55 -36.21 9.30
N ALA A 31 12.77 -35.99 9.76
CA ALA A 31 13.05 -34.83 10.59
C ALA A 31 12.38 -33.66 9.88
N PRO A 32 11.53 -32.85 10.55
CA PRO A 32 11.07 -31.63 9.93
C PRO A 32 12.35 -30.91 9.55
N ALA A 33 12.60 -30.77 8.24
CA ALA A 33 13.68 -29.95 7.75
C ALA A 33 13.57 -28.67 8.58
N THR A 34 14.60 -28.37 9.35
CA THR A 34 14.67 -27.16 10.15
C THR A 34 14.54 -26.03 9.14
N ARG A 35 13.29 -25.61 8.88
CA ARG A 35 12.98 -24.42 8.10
C ARG A 35 13.72 -23.36 8.87
N ARG A 36 14.87 -22.95 8.32
CA ARG A 36 15.68 -21.88 8.87
C ARG A 36 14.69 -20.79 9.26
N ALA A 37 14.61 -20.50 10.55
CA ALA A 37 13.74 -19.45 11.02
C ALA A 37 14.08 -18.20 10.19
N PRO A 38 13.08 -17.52 9.60
CA PRO A 38 13.36 -16.39 8.73
C PRO A 38 14.22 -15.39 9.49
N LEU A 39 15.35 -14.99 8.89
CA LEU A 39 16.35 -14.08 9.50
C LEU A 39 15.79 -12.71 9.90
N LEU A 40 14.59 -12.38 9.43
CA LEU A 40 13.86 -11.18 9.78
C LEU A 40 12.42 -11.59 10.09
N SER A 41 11.87 -11.07 11.18
CA SER A 41 10.45 -11.21 11.47
C SER A 41 9.63 -10.61 10.31
N PRO A 42 8.45 -11.16 10.02
CA PRO A 42 7.57 -10.62 8.98
C PRO A 42 7.18 -9.15 9.25
N ASP A 43 7.13 -8.74 10.51
CA ASP A 43 6.90 -7.36 10.92
C ASP A 43 8.06 -6.43 10.57
N LEU A 44 9.30 -6.83 10.86
CA LEU A 44 10.49 -6.02 10.55
C LEU A 44 10.69 -5.87 9.03
N ARG A 45 10.44 -6.92 8.25
CA ARG A 45 10.47 -6.82 6.78
C ARG A 45 9.44 -5.82 6.25
N ARG A 46 8.27 -5.73 6.90
CA ARG A 46 7.18 -4.83 6.52
C ARG A 46 7.51 -3.38 6.87
N GLU A 47 8.04 -3.15 8.06
CA GLU A 47 8.48 -1.81 8.46
C GLU A 47 9.61 -1.31 7.55
N ILE A 48 10.59 -2.15 7.24
CA ILE A 48 11.68 -1.81 6.31
C ILE A 48 11.14 -1.54 4.90
N SER A 49 10.19 -2.35 4.40
CA SER A 49 9.62 -2.11 3.07
C SER A 49 8.75 -0.85 3.02
N GLY A 50 8.01 -0.56 4.08
CA GLY A 50 7.20 0.65 4.21
C GLY A 50 8.05 1.91 4.26
N VAL A 51 9.01 1.97 5.19
CA VAL A 51 9.97 3.08 5.31
C VAL A 51 10.80 3.21 4.04
N GLY A 52 11.25 2.09 3.47
CA GLY A 52 11.99 2.08 2.20
C GLY A 52 11.17 2.66 1.04
N SER A 53 9.87 2.35 0.98
CA SER A 53 8.98 2.90 -0.06
C SER A 53 8.75 4.40 0.13
N ILE A 54 8.54 4.87 1.37
CA ILE A 54 8.43 6.31 1.68
C ILE A 54 9.73 7.02 1.31
N GLY A 55 10.87 6.50 1.78
CA GLY A 55 12.19 7.07 1.51
C GLY A 55 12.49 7.13 0.01
N LEU A 56 12.15 6.08 -0.75
CA LEU A 56 12.29 6.06 -2.20
C LEU A 56 11.39 7.11 -2.87
N GLY A 57 10.13 7.23 -2.43
CA GLY A 57 9.21 8.25 -2.93
C GLY A 57 9.74 9.66 -2.71
N LEU A 58 10.23 9.96 -1.49
CA LEU A 58 10.84 11.25 -1.16
C LEU A 58 12.12 11.52 -1.95
N LEU A 59 12.97 10.51 -2.13
CA LEU A 59 14.21 10.63 -2.91
C LEU A 59 13.89 10.95 -4.37
N ILE A 60 12.96 10.22 -4.98
CA ILE A 60 12.50 10.49 -6.35
C ILE A 60 11.89 11.90 -6.42
N GLY A 61 11.04 12.28 -5.46
CA GLY A 61 10.46 13.61 -5.39
C GLY A 61 11.51 14.72 -5.32
N ALA A 62 12.56 14.54 -4.54
CA ALA A 62 13.68 15.48 -4.45
C ALA A 62 14.44 15.61 -5.79
N VAL A 63 14.66 14.49 -6.49
CA VAL A 63 15.26 14.49 -7.84
C VAL A 63 14.37 15.23 -8.84
N LEU A 64 13.04 15.08 -8.76
CA LEU A 64 12.10 15.79 -9.62
C LEU A 64 12.07 17.31 -9.34
N LEU A 65 12.38 17.75 -8.11
CA LEU A 65 12.45 19.17 -7.74
C LEU A 65 13.73 19.88 -8.19
N MET A 66 14.78 19.14 -8.56
CA MET A 66 16.05 19.71 -9.01
C MET A 66 16.24 19.52 -10.52
N PRO A 67 15.65 20.40 -11.36
CA PRO A 67 16.00 20.45 -12.77
C PRO A 67 17.48 20.84 -12.91
N GLY A 68 18.26 20.03 -13.62
CA GLY A 68 19.71 20.24 -13.80
C GLY A 68 20.57 19.84 -12.59
N GLY A 69 20.12 18.89 -11.76
CA GLY A 69 20.93 18.33 -10.68
C GLY A 69 22.27 17.75 -11.17
N GLY A 70 23.23 17.59 -10.24
CA GLY A 70 24.59 17.13 -10.55
C GLY A 70 24.68 15.79 -11.31
N ALA A 71 25.89 15.32 -11.61
CA ALA A 71 26.18 14.25 -12.58
C ALA A 71 25.28 12.98 -12.56
N VAL A 72 24.67 12.66 -11.41
CA VAL A 72 23.71 11.54 -11.27
C VAL A 72 22.25 11.99 -11.31
N ALA A 73 21.93 13.13 -10.69
CA ALA A 73 20.55 13.60 -10.55
C ALA A 73 19.97 14.13 -11.86
N GLY A 74 20.77 14.80 -12.69
CA GLY A 74 20.35 15.29 -14.00
C GLY A 74 19.86 14.18 -14.93
N PRO A 75 20.69 13.17 -15.26
CA PRO A 75 20.27 12.06 -16.11
C PRO A 75 19.07 11.28 -15.55
N LEU A 76 18.99 11.13 -14.23
CA LEU A 76 17.88 10.45 -13.58
C LEU A 76 16.57 11.26 -13.69
N HIS A 77 16.63 12.57 -13.47
CA HIS A 77 15.51 13.49 -13.66
C HIS A 77 14.99 13.44 -15.10
N ASP A 78 15.88 13.54 -16.07
CA ASP A 78 15.54 13.51 -17.50
C ASP A 78 14.93 12.16 -17.90
N TRP A 79 15.47 11.06 -17.38
CA TRP A 79 14.92 9.73 -17.61
C TRP A 79 13.52 9.56 -17.00
N LEU A 80 13.32 10.02 -15.76
CA LEU A 80 12.02 9.99 -15.08
C LEU A 80 10.96 10.81 -15.82
N PHE A 81 11.28 12.05 -16.19
CA PHE A 81 10.38 12.90 -16.97
C PHE A 81 10.20 12.39 -18.41
N GLY A 82 11.22 11.80 -19.03
CA GLY A 82 11.09 11.16 -20.33
C GLY A 82 10.13 9.96 -20.29
N ALA A 83 10.24 9.12 -19.26
CA ALA A 83 9.44 7.91 -19.09
C ALA A 83 8.00 8.21 -18.63
N LEU A 84 7.84 9.04 -17.60
CA LEU A 84 6.56 9.26 -16.90
C LEU A 84 5.97 10.66 -17.14
N GLY A 85 6.78 11.63 -17.56
CA GLY A 85 6.36 13.03 -17.73
C GLY A 85 5.95 13.65 -16.41
N VAL A 86 4.94 14.53 -16.45
CA VAL A 86 4.32 15.11 -15.23
C VAL A 86 3.75 14.01 -14.33
N GLY A 87 3.42 12.84 -14.89
CA GLY A 87 2.94 11.68 -14.14
C GLY A 87 3.98 11.05 -13.20
N ALA A 88 5.27 11.45 -13.26
CA ALA A 88 6.28 11.02 -12.29
C ALA A 88 5.88 11.36 -10.84
N TRP A 89 5.17 12.49 -10.65
CA TRP A 89 4.63 12.88 -9.35
C TRP A 89 3.59 11.90 -8.80
N LEU A 90 2.82 11.25 -9.68
CA LEU A 90 1.87 10.22 -9.27
C LEU A 90 2.59 8.99 -8.72
N ALA A 91 3.75 8.63 -9.28
CA ALA A 91 4.58 7.55 -8.75
C ALA A 91 5.14 7.90 -7.36
N VAL A 92 5.57 9.15 -7.15
CA VAL A 92 6.00 9.63 -5.82
C VAL A 92 4.88 9.51 -4.80
N ILE A 93 3.69 10.03 -5.12
CA ILE A 93 2.52 9.95 -4.24
C ILE A 93 2.16 8.48 -3.97
N GLY A 94 2.14 7.64 -5.01
CA GLY A 94 1.84 6.22 -4.90
C GLY A 94 2.82 5.47 -3.98
N LEU A 95 4.12 5.77 -4.08
CA LEU A 95 5.16 5.19 -3.22
C LEU A 95 4.98 5.60 -1.75
N ILE A 96 4.72 6.88 -1.49
CA ILE A 96 4.51 7.39 -0.13
C ILE A 96 3.25 6.78 0.49
N VAL A 97 2.14 6.74 -0.25
CA VAL A 97 0.87 6.15 0.21
C VAL A 97 1.04 4.64 0.46
N THR A 98 1.69 3.93 -0.46
CA THR A 98 1.96 2.49 -0.31
C THR A 98 2.84 2.23 0.91
N GLY A 99 3.92 3.00 1.07
CA GLY A 99 4.84 2.85 2.19
C GLY A 99 4.18 3.16 3.53
N GLY A 100 3.38 4.23 3.60
CA GLY A 100 2.58 4.56 4.79
C GLY A 100 1.59 3.44 5.14
N ARG A 101 0.91 2.85 4.15
CA ARG A 101 0.03 1.70 4.39
C ARG A 101 0.78 0.48 4.90
N LEU A 102 1.93 0.14 4.31
CA LEU A 102 2.74 -0.99 4.78
C LEU A 102 3.16 -0.81 6.24
N CYS A 103 3.49 0.41 6.66
CA CYS A 103 3.77 0.72 8.06
C CYS A 103 2.54 0.58 8.98
N LEU A 104 1.34 0.92 8.49
CA LEU A 104 0.11 0.97 9.29
C LEU A 104 -0.68 -0.35 9.35
N THR A 105 -0.51 -1.27 8.40
CA THR A 105 -1.29 -2.52 8.35
C THR A 105 -0.48 -3.72 8.84
N SER A 106 -0.96 -4.45 9.85
CA SER A 106 -0.26 -5.62 10.40
C SER A 106 -0.36 -6.87 9.52
N GLU A 107 -1.33 -6.95 8.61
CA GLU A 107 -1.59 -8.15 7.80
C GLU A 107 -0.91 -8.10 6.43
N TRP A 108 -0.01 -9.07 6.18
CA TRP A 108 0.81 -9.16 4.97
C TRP A 108 -0.01 -9.27 3.66
N GLY A 109 -1.15 -9.96 3.69
CA GLY A 109 -2.01 -10.12 2.50
C GLY A 109 -2.66 -8.81 2.04
N ALA A 110 -2.99 -7.94 2.99
CA ALA A 110 -3.55 -6.61 2.70
C ALA A 110 -2.50 -5.67 2.09
N GLY A 111 -1.23 -5.81 2.48
CA GLY A 111 -0.13 -4.98 1.97
C GLY A 111 0.16 -5.19 0.49
N THR A 112 0.16 -6.44 0.02
CA THR A 112 0.40 -6.76 -1.41
C THR A 112 -0.77 -6.35 -2.30
N ILE A 113 -2.01 -6.52 -1.82
CA ILE A 113 -3.20 -6.08 -2.56
C ILE A 113 -3.20 -4.54 -2.66
N ALA A 114 -2.88 -3.84 -1.57
CA ALA A 114 -2.81 -2.38 -1.57
C ALA A 114 -1.69 -1.84 -2.49
N ALA A 115 -0.51 -2.47 -2.49
CA ALA A 115 0.57 -2.10 -3.39
C ALA A 115 0.21 -2.33 -4.86
N THR A 116 -0.46 -3.46 -5.16
CA THR A 116 -0.97 -3.76 -6.50
C THR A 116 -2.03 -2.75 -6.92
N GLY A 117 -2.93 -2.38 -6.01
CA GLY A 117 -3.93 -1.34 -6.22
C GLY A 117 -3.31 0.02 -6.53
N CYS A 118 -2.32 0.46 -5.75
CA CYS A 118 -1.60 1.71 -6.01
C CYS A 118 -0.88 1.68 -7.36
N GLY A 119 -0.21 0.58 -7.69
CA GLY A 119 0.44 0.41 -9.00
C GLY A 119 -0.56 0.51 -10.15
N LEU A 120 -1.70 -0.19 -10.04
CA LEU A 120 -2.77 -0.14 -11.03
C LEU A 120 -3.35 1.27 -11.17
N THR A 121 -3.61 1.98 -10.07
CA THR A 121 -4.09 3.37 -10.08
C THR A 121 -3.10 4.30 -10.76
N VAL A 122 -1.81 4.21 -10.44
CA VAL A 122 -0.77 5.05 -11.08
C VAL A 122 -0.70 4.79 -12.58
N LEU A 123 -0.72 3.53 -13.01
CA LEU A 123 -0.72 3.16 -14.43
C LEU A 123 -1.97 3.67 -15.16
N ALA A 124 -3.15 3.54 -14.55
CA ALA A 124 -4.41 4.01 -15.12
C ALA A 124 -4.43 5.54 -15.27
N LEU A 125 -3.93 6.27 -14.26
CA LEU A 125 -3.81 7.73 -14.30
C LEU A 125 -2.77 8.19 -15.33
N LEU A 126 -1.65 7.48 -15.50
CA LEU A 126 -0.67 7.75 -16.56
C LEU A 126 -1.28 7.56 -17.96
N GLY A 127 -2.08 6.52 -18.15
CA GLY A 127 -2.84 6.30 -19.39
C GLY A 127 -3.84 7.44 -19.66
N LEU A 128 -4.58 7.88 -18.62
CA LEU A 128 -5.49 9.02 -18.72
C LEU A 128 -4.75 10.31 -19.08
N LEU A 129 -3.59 10.55 -18.46
CA LEU A 129 -2.74 11.69 -18.78
C LEU A 129 -2.26 11.63 -20.23
N GLY A 130 -1.90 10.44 -20.73
CA GLY A 130 -1.58 10.21 -22.14
C GLY A 130 -2.70 10.54 -23.11
N LEU A 131 -3.96 10.31 -22.72
CA LEU A 131 -5.13 10.67 -23.52
C LEU A 131 -5.51 12.15 -23.40
N ALA A 132 -5.32 12.77 -22.24
CA ALA A 132 -5.75 14.14 -21.97
C ALA A 132 -4.71 15.18 -22.39
N ALA A 133 -3.43 14.94 -22.09
CA ALA A 133 -2.32 15.86 -22.33
C ALA A 133 -1.09 15.09 -22.87
N PRO A 134 -1.11 14.64 -24.15
CA PRO A 134 -0.04 13.81 -24.72
C PRO A 134 1.35 14.48 -24.68
N ALA A 135 1.39 15.81 -24.77
CA ALA A 135 2.62 16.60 -24.71
C ALA A 135 3.27 16.60 -23.31
N SER A 136 2.48 16.40 -22.26
CA SER A 136 2.93 16.39 -20.85
C SER A 136 3.08 14.98 -20.29
N ALA A 137 2.50 13.98 -20.98
CA ALA A 137 2.64 12.57 -20.66
C ALA A 137 4.00 12.05 -21.10
N GLY A 138 4.69 11.31 -20.24
CA GLY A 138 5.91 10.60 -20.62
C GLY A 138 5.63 9.45 -21.59
N ALA A 139 6.69 8.77 -22.02
CA ALA A 139 6.62 7.63 -22.95
C ALA A 139 5.58 6.58 -22.53
N LEU A 140 5.49 6.24 -21.23
CA LEU A 140 4.52 5.27 -20.71
C LEU A 140 3.07 5.72 -20.89
N GLY A 141 2.75 6.98 -20.58
CA GLY A 141 1.39 7.51 -20.75
C GLY A 141 1.00 7.55 -22.23
N ARG A 142 1.93 7.96 -23.11
CA ARG A 142 1.75 7.97 -24.57
C ARG A 142 1.65 6.59 -25.20
N TRP A 143 2.13 5.54 -24.53
CA TRP A 143 2.01 4.17 -25.01
C TRP A 143 0.70 3.53 -24.55
N ILE A 144 0.36 3.70 -23.27
CA ILE A 144 -0.85 3.11 -22.65
C ILE A 144 -2.13 3.75 -23.20
N GLY A 145 -2.21 5.08 -23.27
CA GLY A 145 -3.44 5.79 -23.67
C GLY A 145 -3.88 5.46 -25.11
N PRO A 146 -3.08 5.79 -26.13
CA PRO A 146 -3.37 5.50 -27.53
C PRO A 146 -3.42 3.99 -27.85
N GLY A 147 -2.58 3.17 -27.21
CA GLY A 147 -2.54 1.72 -27.44
C GLY A 147 -3.84 1.01 -27.05
N ILE A 148 -4.56 1.51 -26.04
CA ILE A 148 -5.91 1.04 -25.68
C ILE A 148 -6.97 1.71 -26.58
N GLY A 149 -6.74 2.96 -26.97
CA GLY A 149 -7.63 3.75 -27.82
C GLY A 149 -7.83 3.20 -29.23
N THR A 150 -6.85 2.46 -29.80
CA THR A 150 -6.97 1.84 -31.13
C THR A 150 -7.98 0.69 -31.18
N GLY A 151 -8.23 0.01 -30.04
CA GLY A 151 -9.21 -1.07 -29.96
C GLY A 151 -10.62 -0.63 -29.53
N LEU A 152 -10.72 0.31 -28.58
CA LEU A 152 -11.98 0.71 -27.95
C LEU A 152 -12.50 2.10 -28.36
N GLY A 153 -11.72 2.86 -29.14
CA GLY A 153 -11.94 4.28 -29.35
C GLY A 153 -11.60 5.11 -28.10
N ARG A 154 -11.50 6.44 -28.27
CA ARG A 154 -11.07 7.36 -27.20
C ARG A 154 -11.99 7.34 -25.98
N ALA A 155 -13.30 7.30 -26.20
CA ALA A 155 -14.29 7.25 -25.13
C ALA A 155 -14.20 5.94 -24.34
N GLY A 156 -14.10 4.80 -25.03
CA GLY A 156 -13.96 3.49 -24.40
C GLY A 156 -12.66 3.34 -23.61
N ALA A 157 -11.53 3.82 -24.15
CA ALA A 157 -10.26 3.85 -23.43
C ALA A 157 -10.32 4.73 -22.18
N THR A 158 -10.96 5.90 -22.26
CA THR A 158 -11.15 6.80 -21.11
C THR A 158 -11.98 6.12 -20.02
N ALA A 159 -13.13 5.54 -20.40
CA ALA A 159 -14.01 4.83 -19.46
C ALA A 159 -13.31 3.64 -18.79
N LEU A 160 -12.55 2.85 -19.57
CA LEU A 160 -11.79 1.71 -19.05
C LEU A 160 -10.71 2.16 -18.05
N LEU A 161 -9.97 3.22 -18.36
CA LEU A 161 -8.93 3.74 -17.46
C LEU A 161 -9.54 4.34 -16.20
N ILE A 162 -10.71 5.00 -16.28
CA ILE A 162 -11.45 5.44 -15.09
C ILE A 162 -11.87 4.22 -14.24
N ALA A 163 -12.38 3.15 -14.87
CA ALA A 163 -12.75 1.93 -14.17
C ALA A 163 -11.54 1.28 -13.47
N PHE A 164 -10.39 1.17 -14.15
CA PHE A 164 -9.16 0.67 -13.53
C PHE A 164 -8.63 1.58 -12.43
N THR A 165 -8.77 2.89 -12.57
CA THR A 165 -8.45 3.84 -11.50
C THR A 165 -9.31 3.57 -10.27
N ALA A 166 -10.62 3.37 -10.45
CA ALA A 166 -11.55 3.06 -9.37
C ALA A 166 -11.24 1.69 -8.73
N ILE A 167 -11.03 0.65 -9.53
CA ILE A 167 -10.67 -0.70 -9.04
C ILE A 167 -9.35 -0.64 -8.28
N GLY A 168 -8.33 0.00 -8.85
CA GLY A 168 -7.03 0.20 -8.22
C GLY A 168 -7.16 0.96 -6.91
N LEU A 169 -8.01 1.99 -6.87
CA LEU A 169 -8.26 2.75 -5.65
C LEU A 169 -8.98 1.90 -4.61
N VAL A 170 -9.98 1.10 -4.99
CA VAL A 170 -10.67 0.16 -4.08
C VAL A 170 -9.68 -0.85 -3.51
N MET A 171 -8.85 -1.48 -4.35
CA MET A 171 -7.78 -2.38 -3.92
C MET A 171 -6.75 -1.67 -3.03
N ALA A 172 -6.41 -0.43 -3.36
CA ALA A 172 -5.52 0.43 -2.57
C ALA A 172 -6.17 0.93 -1.28
N THR A 173 -7.50 0.88 -1.14
CA THR A 173 -8.28 1.42 -0.02
C THR A 173 -8.97 0.37 0.84
N GLU A 174 -8.69 -0.94 0.66
CA GLU A 174 -9.03 -2.05 1.59
C GLU A 174 -9.10 -1.51 3.04
N LEU A 175 -10.32 -1.53 3.60
CA LEU A 175 -10.94 -0.53 4.50
C LEU A 175 -10.07 0.13 5.60
N ARG A 176 -10.09 1.48 5.62
CA ARG A 176 -10.48 2.38 6.74
C ARG A 176 -10.31 3.82 6.27
N VAL A 177 -11.31 4.37 5.58
CA VAL A 177 -11.29 5.76 5.07
C VAL A 177 -11.39 6.77 6.23
N GLY A 178 -11.93 6.36 7.39
CA GLY A 178 -12.17 7.21 8.55
C GLY A 178 -10.94 7.97 9.08
N PRO A 179 -9.80 7.31 9.37
CA PRO A 179 -8.60 7.99 9.86
C PRO A 179 -7.99 8.96 8.84
N VAL A 180 -7.99 8.61 7.55
CA VAL A 180 -7.43 9.46 6.49
C VAL A 180 -8.32 10.69 6.26
N LEU A 181 -9.64 10.51 6.24
CA LEU A 181 -10.59 11.64 6.17
C LEU A 181 -10.46 12.56 7.38
N ARG A 182 -10.23 12.02 8.58
CA ARG A 182 -9.99 12.83 9.79
C ARG A 182 -8.69 13.61 9.69
N ALA A 183 -7.59 12.96 9.31
CA ALA A 183 -6.31 13.64 9.11
C ALA A 183 -6.38 14.72 8.01
N ALA A 184 -7.09 14.46 6.92
CA ALA A 184 -7.31 15.44 5.86
C ALA A 184 -8.21 16.61 6.31
N ALA A 185 -9.25 16.32 7.10
CA ALA A 185 -10.10 17.35 7.68
C ALA A 185 -9.33 18.23 8.68
N GLU A 186 -8.53 17.62 9.56
CA GLU A 186 -7.64 18.31 10.51
C GLU A 186 -6.60 19.17 9.80
N TRP A 187 -6.03 18.68 8.70
CA TRP A 187 -5.11 19.45 7.88
C TRP A 187 -5.81 20.63 7.20
N LEU A 188 -7.02 20.44 6.65
CA LEU A 188 -7.80 21.52 6.04
C LEU A 188 -8.22 22.59 7.05
N THR A 189 -8.60 22.20 8.27
CA THR A 189 -8.92 23.16 9.34
C THR A 189 -7.68 23.93 9.76
N ALA A 190 -6.54 23.26 9.94
CA ALA A 190 -5.27 23.92 10.27
C ALA A 190 -4.73 24.82 9.14
N ALA A 191 -5.06 24.51 7.87
CA ALA A 191 -4.73 25.37 6.73
C ALA A 191 -5.61 26.62 6.71
N ARG A 192 -6.93 26.47 6.97
CA ARG A 192 -7.86 27.61 7.07
C ARG A 192 -7.51 28.54 8.22
N GLU A 193 -7.12 28.01 9.37
CA GLU A 193 -6.69 28.81 10.53
C GLU A 193 -5.43 29.63 10.22
N ARG A 194 -4.49 29.09 9.43
CA ARG A 194 -3.29 29.84 8.98
C ARG A 194 -3.62 30.96 8.02
N THR A 195 -4.64 30.80 7.18
CA THR A 195 -5.10 31.84 6.25
C THR A 195 -6.03 32.85 6.93
N ALA A 196 -6.72 32.43 8.00
CA ALA A 196 -7.62 33.26 8.79
C ALA A 196 -6.92 33.97 9.96
N ALA A 197 -5.66 33.62 10.26
CA ALA A 197 -4.84 34.35 11.22
C ALA A 197 -4.74 35.81 10.74
N PRO A 198 -5.22 36.78 11.53
CA PRO A 198 -5.04 38.19 11.22
C PRO A 198 -3.54 38.47 11.11
N ASP A 199 -3.19 39.35 10.17
CA ASP A 199 -1.84 39.91 10.06
C ASP A 199 -1.41 40.35 11.47
N PRO A 200 -0.26 39.89 12.01
CA PRO A 200 0.19 40.32 13.32
C PRO A 200 0.22 41.85 13.30
N GLU A 201 -0.54 42.49 14.20
CA GLU A 201 -0.56 43.94 14.37
C GLU A 201 0.89 44.44 14.26
N GLU A 202 1.18 45.20 13.20
CA GLU A 202 2.45 45.89 13.06
C GLU A 202 2.72 46.59 14.39
N PRO A 203 3.86 46.35 15.05
CA PRO A 203 4.24 47.06 16.25
C PRO A 203 4.17 48.55 15.96
N GLY A 204 3.17 49.23 16.52
CA GLY A 204 2.84 50.61 16.19
C GLY A 204 4.07 51.50 16.33
N TRP A 205 4.68 51.83 15.19
CA TRP A 205 5.82 52.73 15.19
C TRP A 205 5.38 54.07 15.77
N PRO A 206 6.13 54.66 16.73
CA PRO A 206 5.80 55.95 17.29
C PRO A 206 5.65 56.98 16.19
N ARG A 207 4.45 57.56 16.05
CA ARG A 207 4.23 58.65 15.09
C ARG A 207 5.13 59.83 15.49
N PRO A 208 5.90 60.41 14.56
CA PRO A 208 6.71 61.58 14.87
C PRO A 208 5.80 62.74 15.31
N PRO A 209 6.23 63.54 16.30
CA PRO A 209 5.42 64.63 16.83
C PRO A 209 5.10 65.65 15.75
N ALA A 210 3.86 66.15 15.77
CA ALA A 210 3.37 67.13 14.82
C ALA A 210 4.22 68.41 14.87
N PRO A 211 4.53 69.04 13.71
CA PRO A 211 5.25 70.30 13.69
C PRO A 211 4.43 71.38 14.40
N GLY A 212 5.03 71.99 15.42
CA GLY A 212 4.40 73.05 16.20
C GLY A 212 4.09 74.28 15.35
N PRO A 213 3.06 75.07 15.73
CA PRO A 213 2.72 76.31 15.04
C PRO A 213 3.87 77.31 15.12
N ARG A 214 4.18 77.93 13.99
CA ARG A 214 5.17 79.01 13.84
C ARG A 214 4.62 80.33 14.36
#